data_AF-A0A2W6CWI1-F1
#
_entry.id   AF-A0A2W6CWI1-F1
#
_cell.length_a   1.000
_cell.length_b   1.000
_cell.length_c   1.000
_cell.angle_alpha   90.00
_cell.angle_beta   90.00
_cell.angle_gamma   90.00
#
_symmetry.space_group_name_H-M   'P 1'
#
loop_
_entity.id
_entity.type
_entity.pdbx_description
1 polymer ?
#
loop_
_entity_poly.entity_id
_entity_poly.type
_entity_poly.pdbx_seq_one_letter_code
_entity_poly.pdbx_strand_id
1 'polypeptide(L)'
;DRVTVVVGHLGDGGSTLEQLRAEHGFTNGGLDFVFVDHDKSAYLPDLHRILNQNWLHPGSVVVADNVKFPGAPQYRAYLRQQEGKSWRTTEHKTHLEYQSLITDLVLESEYLGG
;
A
#
# COMPACT_ATOMS: atom_id res chain seq x y z
N ASP A 1 -1.91 9.59 -22.34
CA ASP A 1 -1.41 9.09 -21.06
C ASP A 1 0.04 8.69 -21.13
N ARG A 2 0.80 9.00 -20.07
CA ARG A 2 2.22 8.64 -19.91
C ARG A 2 2.36 7.89 -18.60
N VAL A 3 2.84 6.66 -18.66
CA VAL A 3 3.21 5.88 -17.48
C VAL A 3 4.73 5.98 -17.32
N THR A 4 5.19 6.32 -16.13
CA THR A 4 6.61 6.29 -15.76
C THR A 4 6.86 5.04 -14.93
N VAL A 5 7.87 4.25 -15.30
CA VAL A 5 8.28 3.06 -14.56
C VAL A 5 9.64 3.32 -13.93
N VAL A 6 9.75 3.07 -12.64
CA VAL A 6 10.99 3.13 -11.87
C VAL A 6 11.37 1.70 -11.49
N VAL A 7 12.61 1.30 -11.73
CA VAL A 7 13.11 -0.04 -11.39
C VAL A 7 13.82 0.02 -10.06
N GLY A 8 13.27 -0.65 -9.05
CA GLY A 8 13.82 -0.69 -7.70
C GLY A 8 12.83 -1.25 -6.67
N HIS A 9 13.21 -1.23 -5.40
CA HIS A 9 12.33 -1.60 -4.29
C HIS A 9 12.51 -0.61 -3.14
N LEU A 10 11.45 -0.26 -2.41
CA LEU A 10 11.54 0.79 -1.39
C LEU A 10 12.48 0.43 -0.23
N GLY A 11 12.80 -0.86 -0.06
CA GLY A 11 13.78 -1.36 0.90
C GLY A 11 15.25 -1.31 0.49
N ASP A 12 15.61 -0.65 -0.60
CA ASP A 12 16.96 -0.67 -1.22
C ASP A 12 17.97 0.28 -0.57
N GLY A 13 17.82 0.54 0.74
CA GLY A 13 18.64 1.54 1.44
C GLY A 13 18.26 2.98 1.12
N GLY A 14 17.14 3.21 0.41
CA GLY A 14 16.58 4.55 0.16
C GLY A 14 16.91 5.12 -1.23
N SER A 15 17.61 4.37 -2.08
CA SER A 15 17.93 4.81 -3.44
C SER A 15 16.65 5.06 -4.26
N THR A 16 15.70 4.11 -4.23
CA THR A 16 14.43 4.27 -4.93
C THR A 16 13.60 5.42 -4.35
N LEU A 17 13.58 5.58 -3.02
CA LEU A 17 12.84 6.67 -2.37
C LEU A 17 13.39 8.05 -2.76
N GLU A 18 14.72 8.19 -2.81
CA GLU A 18 15.36 9.42 -3.24
C GLU A 18 15.10 9.72 -4.72
N GLN A 19 15.14 8.70 -5.58
CA GLN A 19 14.80 8.87 -6.99
C GLN A 19 13.36 9.35 -7.18
N LEU A 20 12.40 8.74 -6.49
CA LEU A 20 10.98 9.15 -6.54
C LEU A 20 10.81 10.62 -6.11
N ARG A 21 11.54 11.05 -5.08
CA ARG A 21 11.53 12.42 -4.58
C ARG A 21 12.17 13.41 -5.55
N ALA A 22 13.38 13.11 -6.02
CA ALA A 22 14.21 14.03 -6.80
C ALA A 22 13.76 14.16 -8.26
N GLU A 23 13.27 13.07 -8.86
CA GLU A 23 13.04 12.99 -10.31
C GLU A 23 11.55 12.85 -10.68
N HIS A 24 10.71 12.39 -9.74
CA HIS A 24 9.31 12.05 -10.03
C HIS A 24 8.29 12.86 -9.23
N GLY A 25 8.74 13.85 -8.45
CA GLY A 25 7.85 14.82 -7.80
C GLY A 25 7.08 14.26 -6.60
N PHE A 26 7.56 13.18 -5.98
CA PHE A 26 6.95 12.65 -4.75
C PHE A 26 7.27 13.60 -3.59
N THR A 27 6.27 14.38 -3.20
CA THR A 27 6.36 15.38 -2.12
C THR A 27 5.47 15.02 -0.95
N ASN A 28 5.58 15.79 0.15
CA ASN A 28 4.67 15.65 1.28
C ASN A 28 3.21 15.80 0.82
N GLY A 29 2.37 14.83 1.19
CA GLY A 29 0.96 14.77 0.78
C GLY A 29 0.74 14.71 -0.73
N GLY A 30 1.73 14.25 -1.51
CA GLY A 30 1.66 14.23 -2.97
C GLY A 30 0.97 13.00 -3.55
N LEU A 31 0.63 11.99 -2.75
CA LEU A 31 0.05 10.73 -3.22
C LEU A 31 -1.43 10.63 -2.85
N ASP A 32 -2.31 10.68 -3.85
CA ASP A 32 -3.74 10.38 -3.67
C ASP A 32 -4.00 8.87 -3.55
N PHE A 33 -3.17 8.05 -4.21
CA PHE A 33 -3.40 6.63 -4.36
C PHE A 33 -2.11 5.81 -4.39
N VAL A 34 -2.11 4.66 -3.72
CA VAL A 34 -1.02 3.67 -3.73
C VAL A 34 -1.60 2.28 -3.97
N PHE A 35 -1.07 1.56 -4.95
CA PHE A 35 -1.41 0.16 -5.21
C PHE A 35 -0.25 -0.76 -4.82
N VAL A 36 -0.53 -1.79 -4.01
CA VAL A 36 0.45 -2.71 -3.47
C VAL A 36 0.13 -4.13 -3.94
N ASP A 37 0.95 -4.65 -4.85
CA ASP A 37 0.82 -5.99 -5.44
C ASP A 37 2.20 -6.63 -5.73
N HIS A 38 3.09 -6.59 -4.72
CA HIS A 38 4.44 -7.17 -4.83
C HIS A 38 4.67 -8.27 -3.78
N ASP A 39 5.92 -8.52 -3.37
CA ASP A 39 6.25 -9.43 -2.27
C ASP A 39 5.48 -9.08 -0.98
N LYS A 40 4.64 -10.01 -0.51
CA LYS A 40 3.75 -9.83 0.65
C LYS A 40 4.50 -9.53 1.95
N SER A 41 5.75 -9.98 2.08
CA SER A 41 6.58 -9.70 3.25
C SER A 41 7.02 -8.23 3.33
N ALA A 42 7.02 -7.52 2.19
CA ALA A 42 7.41 -6.13 2.09
C ALA A 42 6.24 -5.13 2.24
N TYR A 43 4.97 -5.58 2.21
CA TYR A 43 3.80 -4.69 2.28
C TYR A 43 3.82 -3.74 3.48
N LEU A 44 4.00 -4.27 4.70
CA LEU A 44 4.03 -3.43 5.91
C LEU A 44 5.31 -2.57 5.99
N PRO A 45 6.52 -3.11 5.76
CA PRO A 45 7.72 -2.27 5.65
C PRO A 45 7.58 -1.12 4.64
N ASP A 46 7.00 -1.37 3.47
CA ASP A 46 6.83 -0.37 2.42
C ASP A 46 5.76 0.66 2.78
N LEU A 47 4.64 0.24 3.37
CA LEU A 47 3.66 1.18 3.92
C LEU A 47 4.31 2.13 4.93
N HIS A 48 5.11 1.60 5.86
CA HIS A 48 5.82 2.43 6.83
C HIS A 48 6.84 3.38 6.16
N ARG A 49 7.55 2.93 5.11
CA ARG A 49 8.45 3.80 4.36
C ARG A 49 7.68 4.96 3.73
N ILE A 50 6.55 4.69 3.08
CA ILE A 50 5.69 5.71 2.48
C ILE A 50 5.18 6.70 3.54
N LEU A 51 4.71 6.20 4.68
CA LEU A 51 4.26 7.03 5.80
C LEU A 51 5.40 7.90 6.36
N ASN A 52 6.61 7.34 6.52
CA ASN A 52 7.77 8.08 7.04
C ASN A 52 8.24 9.20 6.10
N GLN A 53 7.95 9.10 4.79
CA GLN A 53 8.20 10.17 3.84
C GLN A 53 7.13 11.28 3.89
N ASN A 54 6.06 11.11 4.68
CA ASN A 54 4.89 12.00 4.73
C ASN A 54 4.22 12.17 3.37
N TRP A 55 4.28 11.16 2.50
CA TRP A 55 3.75 11.26 1.14
C TRP A 55 2.22 11.16 1.07
N LEU A 56 1.57 10.59 2.09
CA LEU A 56 0.11 10.50 2.19
C LEU A 56 -0.46 11.75 2.86
N HIS A 57 -1.67 12.13 2.45
CA HIS A 57 -2.51 13.13 3.10
C HIS A 57 -3.82 12.50 3.57
N PRO A 58 -4.58 13.12 4.48
CA PRO A 58 -5.93 12.64 4.78
C PRO A 58 -6.77 12.51 3.50
N GLY A 59 -7.37 11.35 3.29
CA GLY A 59 -8.09 10.98 2.08
C GLY A 59 -7.26 10.18 1.05
N SER A 60 -5.94 10.05 1.21
CA SER A 60 -5.14 9.13 0.39
C SER A 60 -5.63 7.70 0.57
N VAL A 61 -5.66 6.93 -0.52
CA VAL A 61 -6.12 5.53 -0.50
C VAL A 61 -4.97 4.59 -0.82
N VAL A 62 -4.77 3.59 0.04
CA VAL A 62 -3.85 2.48 -0.21
C VAL A 62 -4.67 1.23 -0.48
N VAL A 63 -4.47 0.64 -1.66
CA VAL A 63 -5.10 -0.62 -2.06
C VAL A 63 -4.04 -1.72 -2.08
N ALA A 64 -4.27 -2.79 -1.34
CA ALA A 64 -3.38 -3.95 -1.29
C ALA A 64 -4.12 -5.22 -1.74
N ASP A 65 -3.59 -5.89 -2.76
CA ASP A 65 -4.17 -7.12 -3.29
C ASP A 65 -3.68 -8.37 -2.52
N ASN A 66 -4.34 -9.52 -2.70
CA ASN A 66 -3.77 -10.83 -2.33
C ASN A 66 -3.48 -11.07 -0.84
N VAL A 67 -4.21 -10.42 0.07
CA VAL A 67 -3.89 -10.44 1.51
C VAL A 67 -4.41 -11.67 2.29
N LYS A 68 -5.09 -12.64 1.65
CA LYS A 68 -5.81 -13.73 2.37
C LYS A 68 -4.99 -14.99 2.70
N PHE A 69 -4.21 -15.59 1.79
CA PHE A 69 -3.33 -16.73 2.14
C PHE A 69 -2.16 -16.97 1.15
N PRO A 70 -0.89 -17.16 1.61
CA PRO A 70 -0.41 -16.93 2.97
C PRO A 70 -0.49 -15.44 3.38
N GLY A 71 -0.88 -14.57 2.45
CA GLY A 71 -1.31 -13.19 2.70
C GLY A 71 -0.21 -12.29 3.23
N ALA A 72 -0.60 -11.10 3.69
CA ALA A 72 0.26 -10.15 4.38
C ALA A 72 -0.25 -9.97 5.84
N PRO A 73 -0.09 -10.97 6.72
CA PRO A 73 -0.76 -10.99 8.03
C PRO A 73 -0.35 -9.82 8.93
N GLN A 74 0.92 -9.40 8.88
CA GLN A 74 1.41 -8.25 9.63
C GLN A 74 0.79 -6.93 9.13
N TYR A 75 0.69 -6.75 7.82
CA TYR A 75 0.01 -5.61 7.20
C TYR A 75 -1.45 -5.52 7.63
N ARG A 76 -2.17 -6.65 7.59
CA ARG A 76 -3.57 -6.73 8.05
C ARG A 76 -3.73 -6.41 9.54
N ALA A 77 -2.84 -6.94 10.37
CA ALA A 77 -2.87 -6.70 11.81
C ALA A 77 -2.63 -5.22 12.13
N TYR A 78 -1.68 -4.58 11.44
CA TYR A 78 -1.43 -3.15 11.56
C TYR A 78 -2.66 -2.31 11.22
N LEU A 79 -3.26 -2.51 10.03
CA LEU A 79 -4.44 -1.75 9.62
C LEU A 79 -5.61 -1.94 10.59
N ARG A 80 -5.85 -3.17 11.05
CA ARG A 80 -6.87 -3.45 12.08
C ARG A 80 -6.61 -2.74 13.40
N GLN A 81 -5.35 -2.62 13.81
CA GLN A 81 -4.98 -1.90 15.03
C GLN A 81 -5.16 -0.38 14.90
N GLN A 82 -4.98 0.14 13.68
CA GLN A 82 -5.10 1.57 13.37
C GLN A 82 -6.49 2.00 12.90
N GLU A 83 -7.41 1.06 12.75
CA GLU A 83 -8.79 1.30 12.34
C GLU A 83 -9.46 2.34 13.25
N GLY A 84 -10.04 3.37 12.64
CA GLY A 84 -10.67 4.50 13.31
C GLY A 84 -9.71 5.49 13.98
N LYS A 85 -8.38 5.26 13.94
CA LYS A 85 -7.36 6.17 14.45
C LYS A 85 -6.71 6.95 13.32
N SER A 86 -5.94 6.23 12.49
CA SER A 86 -5.21 6.78 11.35
C SER A 86 -5.63 6.15 10.03
N TRP A 87 -6.46 5.11 10.08
CA TRP A 87 -6.94 4.40 8.89
C TRP A 87 -8.42 4.08 9.00
N ARG A 88 -9.09 4.03 7.85
CA ARG A 88 -10.40 3.40 7.65
C ARG A 88 -10.26 2.35 6.56
N THR A 89 -10.54 1.08 6.89
CA THR A 89 -10.27 -0.04 5.99
C THR A 89 -11.54 -0.79 5.61
N THR A 90 -11.75 -0.98 4.30
CA THR A 90 -12.80 -1.82 3.74
C THR A 90 -12.19 -3.08 3.15
N GLU A 91 -12.70 -4.25 3.54
CA GLU A 91 -12.32 -5.53 2.94
C GLU A 91 -13.25 -5.84 1.74
N HIS A 92 -12.71 -5.88 0.52
CA HIS A 92 -13.44 -6.23 -0.69
C HIS A 92 -13.23 -7.70 -1.03
N LYS A 93 -14.29 -8.50 -0.91
CA LYS A 93 -14.27 -9.92 -1.29
C LYS A 93 -14.54 -10.04 -2.79
N THR A 94 -13.53 -10.40 -3.57
CA THR A 94 -13.71 -10.71 -4.98
C THR A 94 -14.15 -12.16 -5.12
N HIS A 95 -15.40 -12.37 -5.54
CA HIS A 95 -15.94 -13.69 -5.89
C HIS A 95 -15.56 -14.01 -7.34
N LEU A 96 -14.45 -14.74 -7.55
CA LEU A 96 -14.21 -15.41 -8.83
C LEU A 96 -14.88 -16.79 -8.78
N GLU A 97 -15.99 -16.91 -9.47
CA GLU A 97 -16.59 -18.20 -9.76
C GLU A 97 -15.68 -18.98 -10.73
N TYR A 98 -15.47 -20.26 -10.41
CA TYR A 98 -14.97 -21.35 -11.27
C TYR A 98 -13.47 -21.72 -11.37
N GLN A 99 -12.48 -21.00 -10.83
CA GLN A 99 -11.09 -21.52 -10.85
C GLN A 99 -10.31 -21.36 -9.53
N SER A 100 -10.23 -22.47 -8.79
CA SER A 100 -9.27 -22.86 -7.74
C SER A 100 -9.05 -21.94 -6.50
N LEU A 101 -9.82 -22.22 -5.45
CA LEU A 101 -9.42 -22.35 -4.02
C LEU A 101 -8.72 -21.22 -3.24
N ILE A 102 -8.42 -20.05 -3.80
CA ILE A 102 -7.96 -18.90 -2.98
C ILE A 102 -8.86 -17.72 -3.26
N THR A 103 -9.69 -17.34 -2.29
CA THR A 103 -10.44 -16.08 -2.36
C THR A 103 -9.42 -14.95 -2.34
N ASP A 104 -9.30 -14.21 -3.44
CA ASP A 104 -8.54 -12.98 -3.41
C ASP A 104 -9.28 -11.96 -2.54
N LEU A 105 -8.52 -11.20 -1.76
CA LEU A 105 -9.06 -10.21 -0.82
C LEU A 105 -8.27 -8.94 -1.07
N VAL A 106 -8.98 -7.92 -1.54
CA VAL A 106 -8.43 -6.59 -1.72
C VAL A 106 -8.74 -5.79 -0.45
N LEU A 107 -7.72 -5.17 0.13
CA LEU A 107 -7.90 -4.19 1.20
C LEU A 107 -7.82 -2.80 0.60
N GLU A 108 -8.89 -2.03 0.76
CA GLU A 108 -8.89 -0.59 0.51
C GLU A 108 -8.80 0.12 1.84
N SER A 109 -7.74 0.91 2.03
CA SER A 109 -7.47 1.64 3.27
C SER A 109 -7.36 3.13 3.00
N GLU A 110 -8.31 3.91 3.47
CA GLU A 110 -8.28 5.37 3.46
C GLU A 110 -7.46 5.87 4.65
N TYR A 111 -6.45 6.70 4.39
CA TYR A 111 -5.63 7.33 5.41
C TYR A 111 -6.37 8.53 6.01
N LEU A 112 -6.52 8.56 7.33
CA LEU A 112 -7.25 9.61 8.06
C LEU A 112 -6.34 10.72 8.59
N GLY A 113 -5.02 10.57 8.45
CA GLY A 113 -4.03 11.43 9.11
C GLY A 113 -3.60 10.91 10.48
N GLY A 114 -2.57 11.53 11.06
CA GLY A 114 -2.02 11.21 12.37
C GLY A 114 -1.13 12.33 12.89
#